data_AF-A0A822IUJ0-F1
#
_entry.id   AF-A0A822IUJ0-F1
#
_cell.length_a   1.000
_cell.length_b   1.000
_cell.length_c   1.000
_cell.angle_alpha   90.00
_cell.angle_beta   90.00
_cell.angle_gamma   90.00
#
_symmetry.space_group_name_H-M   'P 1'
#
loop_
_entity.id
_entity.type
_entity.pdbx_description
1 polymer ?
#
loop_
_entity_poly.entity_id
_entity_poly.type
_entity_poly.pdbx_seq_one_letter_code
_entity_poly.pdbx_strand_id
1 'polypeptide(L)'
;MNVFGLLDLRIQEALAKQAFTFPTEPQVQTIPSVMAGEHVLLIAPTGSGKTESVVLPVFHRIMQKKAGERMEKKRGISVIYITPLRALNRDMLTRLEWWGKELGLKVAVR
;
A
#
# COMPACT_ATOMS: atom_id res chain seq x y z
N MET A 1 -16.68 -11.77 2.33
CA MET A 1 -16.54 -10.31 2.19
C MET A 1 -15.17 -10.05 1.56
N ASN A 2 -15.10 -9.31 0.44
CA ASN A 2 -13.82 -9.04 -0.23
C ASN A 2 -13.00 -8.05 0.60
N VAL A 3 -11.79 -8.43 1.01
CA VAL A 3 -10.91 -7.58 1.86
C VAL A 3 -10.55 -6.25 1.18
N PHE A 4 -10.56 -6.19 -0.15
CA PHE A 4 -10.35 -4.94 -0.88
C PHE A 4 -11.45 -3.91 -0.59
N GLY A 5 -12.68 -4.36 -0.28
CA GLY A 5 -13.79 -3.48 0.07
C GLY A 5 -13.58 -2.69 1.37
N LEU A 6 -12.59 -3.08 2.19
CA LEU A 6 -12.22 -2.35 3.41
C LEU A 6 -11.34 -1.12 3.12
N LEU A 7 -10.71 -1.06 1.94
CA LEU A 7 -9.76 -0.01 1.59
C LEU A 7 -10.48 1.27 1.13
N ASP A 8 -9.73 2.38 1.02
CA ASP A 8 -10.27 3.66 0.55
C ASP A 8 -10.82 3.50 -0.88
N LEU A 9 -11.93 4.15 -1.22
CA LEU A 9 -12.58 4.00 -2.53
C LEU A 9 -11.62 4.25 -3.70
N ARG A 10 -10.69 5.20 -3.56
CA ARG A 10 -9.69 5.49 -4.59
C ARG A 10 -8.71 4.32 -4.80
N ILE A 11 -8.43 3.54 -3.75
CA ILE A 11 -7.62 2.32 -3.84
C ILE A 11 -8.42 1.23 -4.57
N GLN A 12 -9.71 1.11 -4.30
CA GLN A 12 -10.59 0.15 -4.98
C GLN A 12 -10.69 0.44 -6.48
N GLU A 13 -10.84 1.72 -6.86
CA GLU A 13 -10.82 2.17 -8.25
C GLU A 13 -9.48 1.88 -8.94
N ALA A 14 -8.35 2.15 -8.26
CA ALA A 14 -7.03 1.86 -8.79
C ALA A 14 -6.76 0.35 -8.94
N LEU A 15 -7.25 -0.48 -8.01
CA LEU A 15 -7.20 -1.95 -8.14
C LEU A 15 -7.91 -2.43 -9.41
N ALA A 16 -9.09 -1.88 -9.70
CA ALA A 16 -9.84 -2.22 -10.91
C ALA A 16 -9.07 -1.84 -12.19
N LYS A 17 -8.38 -0.69 -12.22
CA LYS A 17 -7.54 -0.26 -13.36
C LYS A 17 -6.35 -1.19 -13.62
N GLN A 18 -5.81 -1.82 -12.58
CA GLN A 18 -4.70 -2.78 -12.67
C GLN A 18 -5.19 -4.24 -12.82
N ALA A 19 -6.49 -4.44 -13.05
CA ALA A 19 -7.11 -5.76 -13.17
C ALA A 19 -6.91 -6.66 -11.93
N PHE A 20 -6.75 -6.08 -10.73
CA PHE A 20 -6.85 -6.83 -9.48
C PHE A 20 -8.32 -7.10 -9.16
N THR A 21 -8.76 -8.33 -9.44
CA THR A 21 -10.17 -8.73 -9.29
C THR A 21 -10.47 -9.32 -7.92
N PHE A 22 -9.63 -10.27 -7.47
CA PHE A 22 -9.81 -10.97 -6.20
C PHE A 22 -8.53 -10.92 -5.36
N PRO A 23 -8.66 -10.75 -4.03
CA PRO A 23 -7.51 -10.74 -3.15
C PRO A 23 -6.88 -12.14 -3.07
N THR A 24 -5.56 -12.19 -3.06
CA THR A 24 -4.82 -13.43 -2.83
C THR A 24 -4.86 -13.82 -1.34
N GLU A 25 -4.57 -15.08 -1.02
CA GLU A 25 -4.56 -15.56 0.36
C GLU A 25 -3.70 -14.69 1.31
N PRO A 26 -2.46 -14.30 0.96
CA PRO A 26 -1.68 -13.38 1.80
C PRO A 26 -2.33 -12.01 1.99
N GLN A 27 -3.06 -11.50 1.01
CA GLN A 27 -3.77 -10.22 1.10
C GLN A 27 -4.97 -10.31 2.03
N VAL A 28 -5.76 -11.39 1.94
CA VAL A 28 -6.88 -11.66 2.84
C VAL A 28 -6.43 -11.71 4.30
N GLN A 29 -5.33 -12.41 4.56
CA GLN A 29 -4.79 -12.56 5.92
C GLN A 29 -4.11 -11.29 6.46
N THR A 30 -3.43 -10.52 5.61
CA THR A 30 -2.54 -9.43 6.08
C THR A 30 -3.21 -8.07 6.12
N ILE A 31 -4.09 -7.76 5.16
CA ILE A 31 -4.63 -6.41 4.99
C ILE A 31 -5.32 -5.89 6.26
N PRO A 32 -6.19 -6.66 6.94
CA PRO A 32 -6.88 -6.18 8.13
C PRO A 32 -5.93 -5.82 9.29
N SER A 33 -4.92 -6.67 9.56
CA SER A 33 -3.92 -6.42 10.61
C SER A 33 -3.08 -5.17 10.34
N VAL A 34 -2.62 -4.98 9.10
CA VAL A 34 -1.83 -3.79 8.74
C VAL A 34 -2.69 -2.51 8.82
N MET A 35 -3.98 -2.60 8.46
CA MET A 35 -4.94 -1.48 8.62
C MET A 35 -5.16 -1.12 10.09
N ALA A 36 -5.31 -2.13 10.97
CA ALA A 36 -5.43 -1.95 12.42
C ALA A 36 -4.15 -1.35 13.03
N GLY A 37 -3.03 -1.45 12.31
CA GLY A 37 -1.75 -0.86 12.67
C GLY A 37 -0.89 -1.73 13.55
N GLU A 38 -1.14 -3.03 13.49
CA GLU A 38 -0.34 -4.06 14.13
C GLU A 38 1.03 -4.22 13.45
N HIS A 39 1.98 -4.76 14.20
CA HIS A 39 3.24 -5.23 13.65
C HIS A 39 3.04 -6.62 13.04
N VAL A 40 3.37 -6.77 11.74
CA VAL A 40 3.08 -8.01 11.00
C VAL A 40 4.36 -8.59 10.39
N LEU A 41 4.53 -9.90 10.56
CA LEU A 41 5.50 -10.71 9.82
C LEU A 41 4.75 -11.53 8.75
N LEU A 42 4.91 -11.15 7.49
CA LEU A 42 4.29 -11.84 6.36
C LEU A 42 5.26 -12.82 5.70
N ILE A 43 4.98 -14.11 5.77
CA ILE A 43 5.74 -15.18 5.11
C ILE A 43 4.83 -15.83 4.05
N ALA A 44 5.20 -15.73 2.78
CA ALA A 44 4.48 -16.39 1.69
C ALA A 44 5.40 -16.68 0.49
N PRO A 45 5.03 -17.57 -0.44
CA PRO A 45 5.81 -17.88 -1.64
C PRO A 45 6.03 -16.66 -2.57
N THR A 46 7.04 -16.73 -3.44
CA THR A 46 7.24 -15.70 -4.49
C THR A 46 6.02 -15.64 -5.41
N GLY A 47 5.66 -14.44 -5.87
CA GLY A 47 4.52 -14.23 -6.76
C GLY A 47 3.14 -14.27 -6.10
N SER A 48 3.04 -14.47 -4.79
CA SER A 48 1.76 -14.60 -4.08
C SER A 48 1.03 -13.28 -3.75
N GLY A 49 1.54 -12.14 -4.22
CA GLY A 49 0.95 -10.82 -3.96
C GLY A 49 1.35 -10.14 -2.64
N LYS A 50 2.47 -10.56 -2.02
CA LYS A 50 2.99 -10.01 -0.75
C LYS A 50 3.14 -8.49 -0.74
N THR A 51 3.52 -7.91 -1.87
CA THR A 51 3.75 -6.47 -2.00
C THR A 51 2.45 -5.70 -1.71
N GLU A 52 1.38 -6.01 -2.44
CA GLU A 52 0.06 -5.39 -2.26
C GLU A 52 -0.56 -5.71 -0.90
N SER A 53 -0.26 -6.88 -0.31
CA SER A 53 -0.70 -7.24 1.05
C SER A 53 -0.31 -6.20 2.09
N VAL A 54 0.81 -5.49 1.89
CA VAL A 54 1.32 -4.47 2.82
C VAL A 54 1.12 -3.06 2.28
N VAL A 55 1.37 -2.84 0.99
CA VAL A 55 1.38 -1.50 0.40
C VAL A 55 -0.02 -0.87 0.37
N LEU A 56 -1.05 -1.63 0.00
CA LEU A 56 -2.43 -1.13 -0.07
C LEU A 56 -2.96 -0.65 1.29
N PRO A 57 -2.90 -1.44 2.38
CA PRO A 57 -3.37 -0.98 3.69
C PRO A 57 -2.50 0.16 4.26
N VAL A 58 -1.21 0.22 3.91
CA VAL A 58 -0.36 1.35 4.28
C VAL A 58 -0.81 2.63 3.59
N PHE A 59 -1.09 2.61 2.28
CA PHE A 59 -1.63 3.77 1.57
C PHE A 59 -2.97 4.21 2.14
N HIS A 60 -3.88 3.27 2.42
CA HIS A 60 -5.15 3.56 3.08
C HIS A 60 -4.93 4.36 4.37
N ARG A 61 -4.02 3.92 5.25
CA ARG A 61 -3.74 4.63 6.50
C ARG A 61 -3.14 6.01 6.31
N ILE A 62 -2.26 6.21 5.31
CA ILE A 62 -1.73 7.54 4.97
C ILE A 62 -2.88 8.47 4.54
N MET A 63 -3.79 7.96 3.72
CA MET A 63 -4.92 8.73 3.18
C MET A 63 -5.93 9.11 4.26
N GLN A 64 -6.25 8.19 5.18
CA GLN A 64 -7.15 8.46 6.30
C GLN A 64 -6.58 9.53 7.25
N LYS A 65 -5.27 9.46 7.57
CA LYS A 65 -4.61 10.49 8.39
C LYS A 65 -4.66 11.88 7.75
N LYS A 66 -4.54 11.97 6.43
CA LYS A 66 -4.65 13.25 5.69
C LYS A 66 -6.06 13.84 5.70
N ALA A 67 -7.10 12.99 5.80
CA ALA A 67 -8.50 13.45 5.79
C ALA A 67 -8.97 13.97 7.17
N GLY A 68 -8.45 13.39 8.26
CA GLY A 68 -8.87 13.73 9.63
C GLY A 68 -8.13 14.90 10.29
N GLU A 69 -6.90 15.20 9.86
CA GLU A 69 -6.11 16.31 10.41
C GLU A 69 -6.32 17.56 9.54
N ARG A 70 -6.82 18.67 10.13
CA ARG A 70 -6.79 20.00 9.49
C ARG A 70 -5.38 20.21 8.93
N MET A 71 -5.29 20.53 7.64
CA MET A 71 -4.08 20.52 6.78
C MET A 71 -2.87 21.37 7.24
N GLU A 72 -2.79 21.80 8.50
CA GLU A 72 -1.64 22.48 9.03
C GLU A 72 -0.56 21.48 9.47
N LYS A 73 0.40 21.27 8.55
CA LYS A 73 1.82 21.00 8.87
C LYS A 73 2.23 19.60 9.36
N LYS A 74 1.87 18.53 8.66
CA LYS A 74 2.74 17.33 8.61
C LYS A 74 3.42 17.19 7.25
N ARG A 75 4.36 18.11 6.98
CA ARG A 75 5.36 17.96 5.92
C ARG A 75 6.44 17.00 6.44
N GLY A 76 6.48 15.79 5.91
CA GLY A 76 7.46 14.78 6.34
C GLY A 76 7.31 13.45 5.61
N ILE A 77 8.24 12.54 5.87
CA ILE A 77 8.19 11.17 5.36
C ILE A 77 7.15 10.39 6.18
N SER A 78 6.15 9.79 5.52
CA SER A 78 5.13 8.98 6.20
C SER A 78 5.51 7.50 6.32
N VAL A 79 6.30 6.99 5.39
CA VAL A 79 6.68 5.57 5.27
C VAL A 79 8.09 5.46 4.71
N ILE A 80 8.85 4.50 5.23
CA ILE A 80 10.14 4.07 4.68
C ILE A 80 9.95 2.65 4.14
N TYR A 81 10.22 2.44 2.85
CA TYR A 81 10.19 1.13 2.21
C TYR A 81 11.63 0.68 1.96
N ILE A 82 12.04 -0.41 2.59
CA ILE A 82 13.43 -0.89 2.55
C ILE A 82 13.52 -2.12 1.65
N THR A 83 14.51 -2.14 0.76
CA THR A 83 14.81 -3.26 -0.14
C THR A 83 16.27 -3.67 -0.02
N PRO A 84 16.61 -4.96 -0.08
CA PRO A 84 17.99 -5.44 0.03
C PRO A 84 18.89 -5.06 -1.15
N LEU A 85 18.31 -4.81 -2.33
CA LEU A 85 19.06 -4.60 -3.57
C LEU A 85 18.63 -3.31 -4.27
N ARG A 86 19.58 -2.62 -4.90
CA ARG A 86 19.31 -1.43 -5.74
C ARG A 86 18.40 -1.74 -6.93
N ALA A 87 18.56 -2.91 -7.55
CA ALA A 87 17.69 -3.34 -8.65
C ALA A 87 16.24 -3.47 -8.18
N LEU A 88 16.02 -4.18 -7.07
CA LEU A 88 14.69 -4.31 -6.48
C LEU A 88 14.13 -2.95 -6.03
N ASN A 89 14.97 -2.04 -5.54
CA ASN A 89 14.54 -0.68 -5.21
C ASN A 89 13.94 0.05 -6.43
N ARG A 90 14.55 -0.08 -7.61
CA ARG A 90 14.07 0.52 -8.86
C ARG A 90 12.76 -0.11 -9.33
N ASP A 91 12.66 -1.44 -9.30
CA ASP A 91 11.44 -2.16 -9.67
C ASP A 91 10.27 -1.74 -8.77
N MET A 92 10.54 -1.65 -7.47
CA MET A 92 9.57 -1.19 -6.48
C MET A 92 9.21 0.28 -6.67
N LEU A 93 10.16 1.15 -6.99
CA LEU A 93 9.90 2.56 -7.24
C LEU A 93 8.88 2.75 -8.37
N THR A 94 9.11 2.13 -9.53
CA THR A 94 8.18 2.24 -10.68
C THR A 94 6.78 1.76 -10.32
N ARG A 95 6.68 0.63 -9.60
CA ARG A 95 5.40 0.09 -9.13
C ARG A 95 4.69 1.04 -8.16
N LEU A 96 5.42 1.56 -7.17
CA LEU A 96 4.87 2.44 -6.13
C LEU A 96 4.55 3.84 -6.65
N GLU A 97 5.29 4.36 -7.63
CA GLU A 97 5.01 5.64 -8.29
C GLU A 97 3.66 5.63 -9.01
N TRP A 98 3.33 4.51 -9.66
CA TRP A 98 2.02 4.35 -10.28
C TRP A 98 0.89 4.49 -9.24
N TRP A 99 0.98 3.75 -8.14
CA TRP A 99 0.03 3.86 -7.03
C TRP A 99 0.02 5.26 -6.43
N GLY A 100 1.20 5.86 -6.23
CA GLY A 100 1.33 7.20 -5.70
C GLY A 100 0.62 8.24 -6.57
N LYS A 101 0.76 8.15 -7.89
CA LYS A 101 0.07 9.00 -8.84
C LYS A 101 -1.45 8.86 -8.75
N GLU A 102 -1.96 7.63 -8.74
CA GLU A 102 -3.41 7.38 -8.65
C GLU A 102 -4.01 7.86 -7.32
N LEU A 103 -3.25 7.79 -6.23
CA LEU A 103 -3.72 8.09 -4.87
C LEU A 103 -3.35 9.50 -4.38
N GLY A 104 -2.65 10.30 -5.18
CA GLY A 104 -2.15 11.63 -4.77
C GLY A 104 -1.09 11.57 -3.66
N LEU A 105 -0.26 10.53 -3.67
CA LEU A 105 0.85 10.32 -2.74
C LEU A 105 2.20 10.50 -3.47
N LYS A 106 3.14 11.20 -2.83
CA LYS A 106 4.49 11.37 -3.36
C LYS A 106 5.35 10.17 -2.94
N VAL A 107 5.93 9.50 -3.93
CA VAL A 107 6.95 8.45 -3.75
C VAL A 107 8.28 9.00 -4.25
N ALA A 108 9.36 8.73 -3.53
CA ALA A 108 10.70 9.15 -3.92
C ALA A 108 11.73 8.17 -3.33
N VAL A 109 12.80 7.92 -4.08
CA VAL A 109 14.03 7.28 -3.57
C VAL A 109 15.02 8.38 -3.19
N ARG A 110 15.76 8.15 -2.11
CA ARG A 110 16.92 8.95 -1.72
C ARG A 110 18.17 8.11 -1.84
#